data_AF-A0A0M6WGM3-F1
#
_entry.id   AF-A0A0M6WGM3-F1
#
_cell.length_a   1.000
_cell.length_b   1.000
_cell.length_c   1.000
_cell.angle_alpha   90.00
_cell.angle_beta   90.00
_cell.angle_gamma   90.00
#
_symmetry.space_group_name_H-M   'P 1'
#
loop_
_entity.id
_entity.type
_entity.pdbx_description
1 polymer ?
#
loop_
_entity_poly.entity_id
_entity_poly.type
_entity_poly.pdbx_seq_one_letter_code
_entity_poly.pdbx_strand_id
1 'polypeptide(L)'
;MKNCKMVFTIGLVFAVMMLAAACTDSNKSDDSIFDYEKLDVDEYVYPSDFELGDDLRGAITELACCYHDFDETVIDGEDWKNIFLARFIQNSRYSFQYMDEQETKNNGFISQEQVEYIQYSLTGKKLDFSDYMDEKIDVQDTTSGMNFGNITDYEYEIHNGEIVLSADMQLQSDGTNNKKKEKLTVYLIKNPYSCFDGYSIRKLISEDVTENIKADGKEHVFYAADAGVEEDNVFALEFLYAEDNLQYGHFVYVDLSENKKLAEYIRNNSGSDFKVTYILNDTQDDVIERVTPTEIVVHTETTDNTEKHIQDFEKLSAMIGTYHYTSDYGTGRLMIEATEDGIDISDYESEDTYRFLANETNVKNEEENKVYLEYPAQVYEDDTVIFEYYILEKASDGIDVYYSPSSFDEAELLYHAVREN
;
A
#
# COMPACT_ATOMS: atom_id res chain seq x y z
N MET A 1 -9.55 14.29 -13.88
CA MET A 1 -9.85 15.52 -14.67
C MET A 1 -9.91 16.67 -13.68
N LYS A 2 -8.89 17.54 -13.65
CA LYS A 2 -8.71 18.57 -12.62
C LYS A 2 -9.71 19.73 -12.83
N ASN A 3 -10.63 19.95 -11.89
CA ASN A 3 -11.58 21.08 -11.92
C ASN A 3 -11.22 22.10 -10.85
N CYS A 4 -10.28 23.01 -11.15
CA CYS A 4 -10.06 24.19 -10.34
C CYS A 4 -11.27 25.13 -10.46
N LYS A 5 -12.09 25.26 -9.40
CA LYS A 5 -13.15 26.29 -9.32
C LYS A 5 -12.58 27.57 -8.73
N MET A 6 -12.00 28.39 -9.61
CA MET A 6 -11.57 29.74 -9.26
C MET A 6 -12.79 30.67 -9.11
N VAL A 7 -13.12 31.08 -7.89
CA VAL A 7 -14.13 32.13 -7.65
C VAL A 7 -13.46 33.50 -7.78
N PHE A 8 -13.72 34.18 -8.90
CA PHE A 8 -13.25 35.54 -9.17
C PHE A 8 -13.91 36.54 -8.21
N THR A 9 -13.10 37.21 -7.39
CA THR A 9 -13.52 38.44 -6.72
C THR A 9 -12.98 39.64 -7.50
N ILE A 10 -13.89 40.49 -7.99
CA ILE A 10 -13.60 41.67 -8.81
C ILE A 10 -12.98 42.78 -7.95
N GLY A 11 -11.78 43.24 -8.34
CA GLY A 11 -11.44 44.66 -8.46
C GLY A 11 -10.51 45.27 -7.42
N LEU A 12 -9.25 45.53 -7.81
CA LEU A 12 -8.76 46.90 -8.06
C LEU A 12 -7.39 46.88 -8.76
N VAL A 13 -7.27 47.64 -9.84
CA VAL A 13 -6.02 47.89 -10.58
C VAL A 13 -5.20 48.94 -9.82
N PHE A 14 -3.93 48.64 -9.51
CA PHE A 14 -2.90 49.67 -9.29
C PHE A 14 -1.61 49.31 -10.03
N ALA A 15 -1.07 50.33 -10.69
CA ALA A 15 0.02 50.23 -11.66
C ALA A 15 1.41 50.20 -11.03
N VAL A 16 2.31 49.60 -11.80
CA VAL A 16 3.75 49.35 -11.65
C VAL A 16 4.58 50.55 -11.15
N MET A 17 5.51 50.29 -10.22
CA MET A 17 6.83 50.95 -10.22
C MET A 17 7.92 49.93 -9.89
N MET A 18 8.78 49.66 -10.87
CA MET A 18 10.09 49.06 -10.68
C MET A 18 10.96 50.03 -9.86
N LEU A 19 11.54 49.56 -8.76
CA LEU A 19 12.79 50.10 -8.24
C LEU A 19 13.73 48.93 -7.96
N ALA A 20 14.75 48.81 -8.80
CA ALA A 20 15.97 48.11 -8.45
C ALA A 20 16.74 48.97 -7.46
N ALA A 21 17.03 48.41 -6.28
CA ALA A 21 18.09 48.91 -5.40
C ALA A 21 18.83 47.69 -4.84
N ALA A 22 20.10 47.60 -5.22
CA ALA A 22 21.04 46.61 -4.72
C ALA A 22 21.64 47.06 -3.37
N CYS A 23 22.02 46.03 -2.60
CA CYS A 23 23.04 45.98 -1.54
C CYS A 23 22.63 46.25 -0.06
N THR A 24 23.09 45.28 0.75
CA THR A 24 23.51 45.31 2.18
C THR A 24 22.38 45.50 3.21
N ASP A 25 22.16 44.68 4.23
CA ASP A 25 23.04 43.77 4.97
C ASP A 25 22.24 42.56 5.49
N SER A 26 22.95 41.43 5.62
CA SER A 26 22.53 40.24 6.36
C SER A 26 22.32 40.57 7.84
N ASN A 27 21.08 40.82 8.24
CA ASN A 27 20.64 40.57 9.61
C ASN A 27 19.84 39.26 9.57
N LYS A 28 20.54 38.11 9.58
CA LYS A 28 19.93 36.86 10.04
C LYS A 28 19.65 37.07 11.53
N SER A 29 18.41 37.39 11.88
CA SER A 29 17.92 37.18 13.24
C SER A 29 17.94 35.67 13.47
N ASP A 30 18.77 35.24 14.41
CA ASP A 30 18.99 33.85 14.85
C ASP A 30 17.79 33.36 15.70
N ASP A 31 16.57 33.48 15.14
CA ASP A 31 15.28 33.14 15.77
C ASP A 31 14.68 31.84 15.17
N SER A 32 15.48 31.02 14.46
CA SER A 32 14.99 29.75 13.91
C SER A 32 14.76 28.73 15.03
N ILE A 33 13.65 28.00 14.95
CA ILE A 33 13.23 27.03 15.97
C ILE A 33 14.18 25.83 16.03
N PHE A 34 14.82 25.54 14.89
CA PHE A 34 15.84 24.52 14.67
C PHE A 34 17.01 25.09 13.88
N ASP A 35 18.16 24.44 13.97
CA ASP A 35 19.29 24.64 13.05
C ASP A 35 19.05 23.76 11.80
N TYR A 36 18.33 24.30 10.82
CA TYR A 36 17.95 23.57 9.61
C TYR A 36 19.15 23.15 8.75
N GLU A 37 20.24 23.92 8.77
CA GLU A 37 21.47 23.57 8.05
C GLU A 37 22.10 22.31 8.66
N LYS A 38 22.14 22.21 10.00
CA LYS A 38 22.61 21.00 10.69
C LYS A 38 21.69 19.80 10.51
N LEU A 39 20.40 20.03 10.29
CA LEU A 39 19.41 18.98 10.06
C LEU A 39 19.34 18.51 8.59
N ASP A 40 20.15 19.08 7.69
CA ASP A 40 20.10 18.88 6.24
C ASP A 40 18.71 19.23 5.65
N VAL A 41 18.12 20.36 6.06
CA VAL A 41 16.79 20.80 5.63
C VAL A 41 16.90 22.11 4.86
N ASP A 42 16.46 22.09 3.61
CA ASP A 42 16.36 23.26 2.75
C ASP A 42 14.98 23.93 2.84
N GLU A 43 14.93 25.22 2.53
CA GLU A 43 13.66 25.95 2.45
C GLU A 43 12.87 25.51 1.20
N TYR A 44 11.64 25.07 1.41
CA TYR A 44 10.72 24.62 0.38
C TYR A 44 10.30 25.77 -0.55
N VAL A 45 10.43 25.54 -1.86
CA VAL A 45 10.05 26.50 -2.89
C VAL A 45 8.64 26.24 -3.36
N TYR A 46 7.69 27.08 -2.92
CA TYR A 46 6.28 26.91 -3.27
C TYR A 46 6.02 27.06 -4.77
N PRO A 47 5.35 26.07 -5.41
CA PRO A 47 4.83 26.23 -6.77
C PRO A 47 3.73 27.31 -6.83
N SER A 48 3.35 27.71 -8.06
CA SER A 48 2.28 28.69 -8.27
C SER A 48 0.90 28.18 -7.83
N ASP A 49 0.67 26.87 -8.01
CA ASP A 49 -0.54 26.17 -7.62
C ASP A 49 -0.16 25.07 -6.62
N PHE A 50 -1.03 24.80 -5.64
CA PHE A 50 -0.78 23.72 -4.69
C PHE A 50 -0.85 22.36 -5.39
N GLU A 51 0.08 21.49 -4.99
CA GLU A 51 0.13 20.09 -5.37
C GLU A 51 0.35 19.26 -4.10
N LEU A 52 -0.44 18.20 -3.95
CA LEU A 52 -0.28 17.24 -2.87
C LEU A 52 0.83 16.26 -3.25
N GLY A 53 2.05 16.54 -2.77
CA GLY A 53 3.21 15.65 -2.87
C GLY A 53 3.07 14.41 -2.00
N ASP A 54 3.97 13.44 -2.21
CA ASP A 54 3.84 12.11 -1.66
C ASP A 54 4.12 12.05 -0.15
N ASP A 55 5.09 12.84 0.34
CA ASP A 55 5.40 12.93 1.76
C ASP A 55 4.20 13.49 2.55
N LEU A 56 3.58 14.58 2.07
CA LEU A 56 2.39 15.15 2.71
C LEU A 56 1.16 14.24 2.54
N ARG A 57 0.98 13.61 1.37
CA ARG A 57 -0.10 12.62 1.12
C ARG A 57 -0.02 11.48 2.12
N GLY A 58 1.17 10.89 2.27
CA GLY A 58 1.43 9.80 3.19
C GLY A 58 1.18 10.23 4.63
N ALA A 59 1.67 11.40 5.03
CA ALA A 59 1.46 11.92 6.37
C ALA A 59 -0.03 12.16 6.71
N ILE A 60 -0.80 12.72 5.78
CA ILE A 60 -2.26 12.90 5.94
C ILE A 60 -2.96 11.55 6.08
N THR A 61 -2.59 10.58 5.22
CA THR A 61 -3.18 9.24 5.20
C THR A 61 -2.91 8.51 6.52
N GLU A 62 -1.66 8.53 6.96
CA GLU A 62 -1.22 7.91 8.21
C GLU A 62 -1.91 8.55 9.43
N LEU A 63 -2.06 9.88 9.42
CA LEU A 63 -2.79 10.59 10.45
C LEU A 63 -4.29 10.23 10.49
N ALA A 64 -4.92 10.09 9.32
CA ALA A 64 -6.32 9.69 9.20
C ALA A 64 -6.55 8.22 9.62
N CYS A 65 -5.56 7.34 9.46
CA CYS A 65 -5.62 5.98 10.01
C CYS A 65 -5.64 5.96 11.55
N CYS A 66 -5.13 7.02 12.20
CA CYS A 66 -5.04 7.14 13.65
C CYS A 66 -6.21 7.90 14.27
N TYR A 67 -6.75 8.91 13.56
CA TYR A 67 -7.72 9.85 14.11
C TYR A 67 -8.84 10.19 13.13
N HIS A 68 -10.06 10.18 13.63
CA HIS A 68 -11.21 10.74 12.92
C HIS A 68 -11.21 12.28 12.96
N ASP A 69 -10.84 12.85 14.10
CA ASP A 69 -10.65 14.29 14.30
C ASP A 69 -9.25 14.53 14.88
N PHE A 70 -8.45 15.35 14.21
CA PHE A 70 -7.13 15.75 14.67
C PHE A 70 -7.02 17.27 14.70
N ASP A 71 -6.56 17.83 15.82
CA ASP A 71 -6.21 19.24 15.98
C ASP A 71 -5.21 19.44 17.14
N GLU A 72 -5.00 20.68 17.55
CA GLU A 72 -4.08 21.04 18.64
C GLU A 72 -4.36 20.32 19.97
N THR A 73 -5.60 19.94 20.24
CA THR A 73 -6.00 19.27 21.49
C THR A 73 -5.49 17.84 21.55
N VAL A 74 -5.40 17.17 20.40
CA VAL A 74 -4.78 15.85 20.27
C VAL A 74 -3.29 15.95 20.55
N ILE A 75 -2.63 16.95 19.98
CA ILE A 75 -1.18 17.17 20.12
C ILE A 75 -0.79 17.44 21.59
N ASP A 76 -1.66 18.12 22.35
CA ASP A 76 -1.49 18.35 23.79
C ASP A 76 -1.86 17.14 24.67
N GLY A 77 -2.39 16.06 24.10
CA GLY A 77 -2.78 14.85 24.80
C GLY A 77 -1.59 14.01 25.27
N GLU A 78 -1.81 13.19 26.31
CA GLU A 78 -0.77 12.34 26.90
C GLU A 78 -0.29 11.22 25.94
N ASP A 79 -1.15 10.80 25.01
CA ASP A 79 -0.91 9.67 24.11
C ASP A 79 -0.22 10.06 22.80
N TRP A 80 -0.27 11.35 22.40
CA TRP A 80 0.18 11.79 21.08
C TRP A 80 1.65 11.42 20.81
N LYS A 81 2.54 11.63 21.78
CA LYS A 81 3.98 11.33 21.59
C LYS A 81 4.22 9.84 21.34
N ASN A 82 3.53 8.95 22.06
CA ASN A 82 3.62 7.50 21.85
C ASN A 82 3.10 7.12 20.47
N ILE A 83 1.94 7.66 20.09
CA ILE A 83 1.32 7.40 18.78
C ILE A 83 2.22 7.92 17.66
N PHE A 84 2.78 9.12 17.81
CA PHE A 84 3.68 9.73 16.84
C PHE A 84 4.94 8.87 16.62
N LEU A 85 5.60 8.42 17.69
CA LEU A 85 6.75 7.53 17.58
C LEU A 85 6.37 6.22 16.86
N ALA A 86 5.28 5.56 17.27
CA ALA A 86 4.88 4.29 16.68
C ALA A 86 4.41 4.40 15.21
N ARG A 87 3.76 5.51 14.83
CA ARG A 87 3.07 5.65 13.54
C ARG A 87 3.87 6.41 12.49
N PHE A 88 4.77 7.31 12.90
CA PHE A 88 5.56 8.14 11.98
C PHE A 88 7.06 7.89 12.06
N ILE A 89 7.56 7.29 13.15
CA ILE A 89 9.01 7.03 13.32
C ILE A 89 9.35 5.55 13.18
N GLN A 90 8.57 4.67 13.80
CA GLN A 90 8.82 3.22 13.86
C GLN A 90 7.73 2.44 13.13
N ASN A 91 7.32 2.90 11.94
CA ASN A 91 6.26 2.29 11.15
C ASN A 91 6.82 1.46 9.99
N SER A 92 6.56 0.15 9.97
CA SER A 92 7.07 -0.73 8.90
C SER A 92 6.39 -0.56 7.54
N ARG A 93 5.29 0.20 7.46
CA ARG A 93 4.49 0.40 6.25
C ARG A 93 4.49 1.83 5.73
N TYR A 94 5.15 2.74 6.45
CA TYR A 94 5.15 4.16 6.12
C TYR A 94 6.54 4.74 6.38
N SER A 95 7.07 5.40 5.36
CA SER A 95 8.23 6.27 5.46
C SER A 95 8.03 7.49 4.56
N PHE A 96 8.96 8.43 4.63
CA PHE A 96 8.97 9.67 3.86
C PHE A 96 10.42 10.10 3.64
N GLN A 97 10.67 10.94 2.64
CA GLN A 97 12.01 11.19 2.12
C GLN A 97 13.03 11.57 3.21
N TYR A 98 12.67 12.52 4.09
CA TYR A 98 13.57 12.94 5.17
C TYR A 98 13.92 11.80 6.12
N MET A 99 12.98 10.91 6.45
CA MET A 99 13.23 9.77 7.31
C MET A 99 14.25 8.82 6.67
N ASP A 100 14.02 8.43 5.41
CA ASP A 100 14.87 7.47 4.68
C ASP A 100 16.32 7.98 4.55
N GLU A 101 16.47 9.27 4.27
CA GLU A 101 17.77 9.93 4.21
C GLU A 101 18.49 9.90 5.56
N GLN A 102 17.79 10.25 6.64
CA GLN A 102 18.40 10.29 7.97
C GLN A 102 18.68 8.89 8.51
N GLU A 103 17.81 7.93 8.26
CA GLU A 103 18.03 6.53 8.59
C GLU A 103 19.33 6.01 7.94
N THR A 104 19.47 6.25 6.64
CA THR A 104 20.63 5.82 5.85
C THR A 104 21.91 6.49 6.38
N LYS A 105 21.88 7.80 6.63
CA LYS A 105 23.03 8.57 7.14
C LYS A 105 23.47 8.12 8.54
N ASN A 106 22.50 7.74 9.37
CA ASN A 106 22.71 7.49 10.79
C ASN A 106 22.60 6.00 11.18
N ASN A 107 22.65 5.10 10.18
CA ASN A 107 22.69 3.65 10.33
C ASN A 107 21.51 3.10 11.16
N GLY A 108 20.28 3.45 10.77
CA GLY A 108 19.06 2.97 11.42
C GLY A 108 18.60 3.78 12.62
N PHE A 109 19.25 4.90 12.95
CA PHE A 109 18.91 5.70 14.13
C PHE A 109 18.54 7.13 13.76
N ILE A 110 17.60 7.72 14.50
CA ILE A 110 17.38 9.17 14.46
C ILE A 110 17.47 9.76 15.87
N SER A 111 17.98 10.98 15.96
CA SER A 111 18.16 11.71 17.22
C SER A 111 16.86 12.32 17.72
N GLN A 112 16.81 12.66 19.02
CA GLN A 112 15.68 13.40 19.60
C GLN A 112 15.39 14.70 18.84
N GLU A 113 16.42 15.47 18.46
CA GLU A 113 16.26 16.73 17.72
C GLU A 113 15.58 16.51 16.34
N GLN A 114 15.90 15.41 15.66
CA GLN A 114 15.26 15.03 14.39
C GLN A 114 13.80 14.60 14.60
N VAL A 115 13.49 13.84 15.66
CA VAL A 115 12.10 13.47 16.02
C VAL A 115 11.26 14.73 16.28
N GLU A 116 11.78 15.66 17.07
CA GLU A 116 11.12 16.93 17.37
C GLU A 116 10.93 17.79 16.11
N TYR A 117 11.90 17.78 15.20
CA TYR A 117 11.81 18.43 13.90
C TYR A 117 10.72 17.82 13.01
N ILE A 118 10.66 16.49 12.89
CA ILE A 118 9.62 15.81 12.09
C ILE A 118 8.25 16.10 12.68
N GLN A 119 8.10 16.01 14.00
CA GLN A 119 6.83 16.32 14.68
C GLN A 119 6.41 17.78 14.46
N TYR A 120 7.36 18.71 14.54
CA TYR A 120 7.13 20.12 14.24
C TYR A 120 6.75 20.33 12.77
N SER A 121 7.40 19.62 11.86
CA SER A 121 7.08 19.64 10.42
C SER A 121 5.64 19.18 10.18
N LEU A 122 5.22 18.09 10.84
CA LEU A 122 3.87 17.55 10.72
C LEU A 122 2.80 18.51 11.24
N THR A 123 3.05 19.16 12.39
CA THR A 123 1.99 19.81 13.17
C THR A 123 2.12 21.33 13.32
N GLY A 124 3.27 21.89 13.02
CA GLY A 124 3.63 23.29 13.27
C GLY A 124 3.83 23.64 14.75
N LYS A 125 3.83 22.64 15.65
CA LYS A 125 3.93 22.84 17.10
C LYS A 125 5.15 22.14 17.64
N LYS A 126 6.01 22.85 18.39
CA LYS A 126 7.20 22.26 19.00
C LYS A 126 6.82 21.46 20.23
N LEU A 127 7.28 20.21 20.28
CA LEU A 127 7.20 19.35 21.46
C LEU A 127 8.60 18.90 21.89
N ASP A 128 8.70 18.52 23.16
CA ASP A 128 9.92 17.93 23.76
C ASP A 128 9.71 16.43 23.94
N PHE A 129 10.62 15.60 23.43
CA PHE A 129 10.55 14.13 23.52
C PHE A 129 11.49 13.53 24.57
N SER A 130 12.17 14.35 25.39
CA SER A 130 13.17 13.85 26.37
C SER A 130 12.63 12.84 27.38
N ASP A 131 11.33 12.85 27.65
CA ASP A 131 10.68 11.92 28.59
C ASP A 131 10.23 10.59 27.93
N TYR A 132 10.34 10.47 26.60
CA TYR A 132 9.79 9.37 25.81
C TYR A 132 10.87 8.55 25.06
N MET A 133 12.07 9.09 24.95
CA MET A 133 13.19 8.42 24.28
C MET A 133 14.53 8.84 24.89
N ASP A 134 15.55 8.01 24.68
CA ASP A 134 16.94 8.40 24.92
C ASP A 134 17.43 9.37 23.82
N GLU A 135 18.73 9.68 23.77
CA GLU A 135 19.31 10.61 22.77
C GLU A 135 18.98 10.26 21.31
N LYS A 136 18.70 8.97 21.03
CA LYS A 136 18.32 8.45 19.73
C LYS A 136 17.34 7.28 19.83
N ILE A 137 16.58 7.06 18.78
CA ILE A 137 15.66 5.92 18.61
C ILE A 137 16.08 5.08 17.41
N ASP A 138 15.92 3.76 17.51
CA ASP A 138 16.12 2.81 16.42
C ASP A 138 14.84 2.77 15.58
N VAL A 139 14.90 3.24 14.34
CA VAL A 139 13.72 3.27 13.45
C VAL A 139 13.35 1.88 12.95
N GLN A 140 14.27 0.92 13.03
CA GLN A 140 14.05 -0.46 12.60
C GLN A 140 13.33 -1.32 13.64
N ASP A 141 13.19 -0.83 14.88
CA ASP A 141 12.31 -1.42 15.90
C ASP A 141 10.84 -1.10 15.59
N THR A 142 10.40 -1.61 14.44
CA THR A 142 9.15 -1.22 13.81
C THR A 142 7.95 -1.97 14.34
N THR A 143 6.81 -1.28 14.33
CA THR A 143 5.47 -1.83 14.45
C THR A 143 4.61 -1.23 13.35
N SER A 144 3.53 -1.88 12.95
CA SER A 144 2.49 -1.24 12.15
C SER A 144 1.16 -1.49 12.83
N GLY A 145 0.28 -0.51 12.78
CA GLY A 145 -1.10 -0.77 13.19
C GLY A 145 -1.87 -1.40 12.04
N MET A 146 -3.03 -1.95 12.39
CA MET A 146 -3.82 -2.81 11.50
C MET A 146 -4.51 -2.06 10.36
N ASN A 147 -4.52 -0.72 10.39
CA ASN A 147 -5.18 0.11 9.38
C ASN A 147 -4.16 0.78 8.45
N PHE A 148 -4.50 0.79 7.17
CA PHE A 148 -3.78 1.49 6.11
C PHE A 148 -4.79 2.08 5.13
N GLY A 149 -4.36 3.06 4.34
CA GLY A 149 -5.25 3.66 3.37
C GLY A 149 -4.52 4.37 2.24
N ASN A 150 -5.30 4.96 1.36
CA ASN A 150 -4.80 5.72 0.23
C ASN A 150 -5.77 6.85 -0.14
N ILE A 151 -5.23 8.03 -0.40
CA ILE A 151 -5.98 9.15 -0.97
C ILE A 151 -6.09 8.94 -2.48
N THR A 152 -7.32 8.75 -2.95
CA THR A 152 -7.64 8.42 -4.35
C THR A 152 -7.94 9.63 -5.22
N ASP A 153 -8.49 10.69 -4.63
CA ASP A 153 -8.74 11.96 -5.30
C ASP A 153 -8.67 13.11 -4.30
N TYR A 154 -8.43 14.32 -4.80
CA TYR A 154 -8.48 15.53 -3.98
C TYR A 154 -8.81 16.79 -4.77
N GLU A 155 -9.46 17.72 -4.07
CA GLU A 155 -9.64 19.11 -4.47
C GLU A 155 -9.13 20.02 -3.35
N TYR A 156 -8.78 21.26 -3.67
CA TYR A 156 -8.35 22.22 -2.66
C TYR A 156 -8.87 23.63 -2.91
N GLU A 157 -9.00 24.38 -1.83
CA GLU A 157 -9.30 25.81 -1.84
C GLU A 157 -8.27 26.57 -0.98
N ILE A 158 -8.01 27.82 -1.34
CA ILE A 158 -7.12 28.70 -0.57
C ILE A 158 -7.96 29.77 0.11
N HIS A 159 -7.92 29.79 1.44
CA HIS A 159 -8.64 30.75 2.28
C HIS A 159 -7.66 31.51 3.15
N ASN A 160 -7.48 32.82 2.89
CA ASN A 160 -6.56 33.68 3.64
C ASN A 160 -5.11 33.14 3.74
N GLY A 161 -4.65 32.39 2.74
CA GLY A 161 -3.31 31.80 2.72
C GLY A 161 -3.19 30.43 3.39
N GLU A 162 -4.25 29.93 4.02
CA GLU A 162 -4.39 28.53 4.42
C GLU A 162 -4.94 27.71 3.25
N ILE A 163 -4.54 26.45 3.15
CA ILE A 163 -5.06 25.51 2.16
C ILE A 163 -6.05 24.59 2.86
N VAL A 164 -7.24 24.46 2.29
CA VAL A 164 -8.26 23.50 2.73
C VAL A 164 -8.36 22.43 1.65
N LEU A 165 -7.87 21.23 1.98
CA LEU A 165 -7.90 20.05 1.13
C LEU A 165 -9.17 19.26 1.42
N SER A 166 -9.92 18.90 0.40
CA SER A 166 -10.99 17.90 0.45
C SER A 166 -10.52 16.66 -0.32
N ALA A 167 -10.40 15.51 0.34
CA ALA A 167 -9.85 14.31 -0.27
C ALA A 167 -10.75 13.09 -0.06
N ASP A 168 -10.85 12.25 -1.08
CA ASP A 168 -11.51 10.95 -1.01
C ASP A 168 -10.47 9.89 -0.67
N MET A 169 -10.62 9.23 0.48
CA MET A 169 -9.70 8.21 0.98
C MET A 169 -10.38 6.83 1.01
N GLN A 170 -9.63 5.80 0.66
CA GLN A 170 -9.99 4.41 0.94
C GLN A 170 -9.19 3.94 2.15
N LEU A 171 -9.88 3.41 3.16
CA LEU A 171 -9.30 2.84 4.37
C LEU A 171 -9.55 1.33 4.38
N GLN A 172 -8.53 0.56 4.74
CA GLN A 172 -8.60 -0.89 4.86
C GLN A 172 -7.93 -1.35 6.16
N SER A 173 -8.41 -2.48 6.69
CA SER A 173 -7.81 -3.16 7.84
C SER A 173 -7.25 -4.52 7.44
N ASP A 174 -6.13 -4.90 8.05
CA ASP A 174 -5.53 -6.22 7.91
C ASP A 174 -6.53 -7.35 8.21
N GLY A 175 -6.40 -8.47 7.49
CA GLY A 175 -7.25 -9.64 7.69
C GLY A 175 -8.71 -9.44 7.26
N THR A 176 -9.00 -8.37 6.51
CA THR A 176 -10.35 -8.10 5.97
C THR A 176 -10.28 -7.72 4.49
N ASN A 177 -11.37 -8.00 3.77
CA ASN A 177 -11.60 -7.40 2.45
C ASN A 177 -12.39 -6.07 2.54
N ASN A 178 -12.62 -5.57 3.76
CA ASN A 178 -13.40 -4.37 4.02
C ASN A 178 -12.64 -3.11 3.60
N LYS A 179 -13.26 -2.33 2.71
CA LYS A 179 -12.77 -1.07 2.18
C LYS A 179 -13.76 0.03 2.53
N LYS A 180 -13.45 0.76 3.60
CA LYS A 180 -14.18 1.96 3.99
C LYS A 180 -13.84 3.12 3.06
N LYS A 181 -14.82 3.97 2.81
CA LYS A 181 -14.68 5.22 2.06
C LYS A 181 -14.80 6.37 3.04
N GLU A 182 -13.77 7.18 3.10
CA GLU A 182 -13.67 8.33 3.99
C GLU A 182 -13.57 9.61 3.16
N LYS A 183 -14.25 10.67 3.62
CA LYS A 183 -14.03 12.02 3.12
C LYS A 183 -13.21 12.82 4.12
N LEU A 184 -12.02 13.22 3.70
CA LEU A 184 -11.12 14.02 4.51
C LEU A 184 -11.32 15.51 4.23
N THR A 185 -11.34 16.32 5.28
CA THR A 185 -11.14 17.76 5.23
C THR A 185 -9.89 18.13 6.02
N VAL A 186 -8.84 18.57 5.34
CA VAL A 186 -7.53 18.86 5.93
C VAL A 186 -7.20 20.34 5.79
N TYR A 187 -6.80 20.96 6.90
CA TYR A 187 -6.38 22.36 6.96
C TYR A 187 -4.86 22.42 7.08
N LEU A 188 -4.22 22.97 6.06
CA LEU A 188 -2.77 23.05 5.94
C LEU A 188 -2.29 24.49 6.12
N ILE A 189 -1.18 24.65 6.83
CA ILE A 189 -0.46 25.92 6.95
C ILE A 189 0.91 25.76 6.28
N LYS A 190 1.36 26.82 5.60
CA LYS A 190 2.72 26.91 5.07
C LYS A 190 3.75 26.82 6.20
N ASN A 191 4.64 25.84 6.10
CA ASN A 191 5.81 25.68 6.93
C ASN A 191 6.99 25.40 6.00
N PRO A 192 7.74 26.43 5.57
CA PRO A 192 8.71 26.29 4.48
C PRO A 192 9.88 25.37 4.82
N TYR A 193 10.08 24.98 6.07
CA TYR A 193 11.08 23.99 6.47
C TYR A 193 10.46 22.66 6.89
N SER A 194 9.21 22.39 6.52
CA SER A 194 8.58 21.09 6.80
C SER A 194 9.10 20.02 5.84
N CYS A 195 9.45 18.85 6.39
CA CYS A 195 9.70 17.64 5.60
C CYS A 195 8.44 17.04 4.96
N PHE A 196 7.26 17.66 5.11
CA PHE A 196 6.02 17.24 4.46
C PHE A 196 5.62 18.28 3.41
N ASP A 197 6.40 18.35 2.35
CA ASP A 197 6.19 19.24 1.19
C ASP A 197 6.06 20.74 1.54
N GLY A 198 6.72 21.19 2.61
CA GLY A 198 6.63 22.58 3.05
C GLY A 198 5.30 22.97 3.71
N TYR A 199 4.52 22.00 4.21
CA TYR A 199 3.26 22.23 4.93
C TYR A 199 3.21 21.51 6.27
N SER A 200 2.40 22.05 7.18
CA SER A 200 1.99 21.39 8.43
C SER A 200 0.48 21.23 8.47
N ILE A 201 0.01 20.13 9.07
CA ILE A 201 -1.39 19.80 9.26
C ILE A 201 -1.88 20.48 10.54
N ARG A 202 -2.73 21.51 10.39
CA ARG A 202 -3.37 22.20 11.52
C ARG A 202 -4.55 21.41 12.06
N LYS A 203 -5.33 20.83 11.15
CA LYS A 203 -6.56 20.12 11.47
C LYS A 203 -6.87 19.07 10.39
N LEU A 204 -7.36 17.91 10.81
CA LEU A 204 -7.92 16.89 9.92
C LEU A 204 -9.28 16.45 10.48
N ILE A 205 -10.24 16.26 9.60
CA ILE A 205 -11.56 15.69 9.89
C ILE A 205 -11.82 14.61 8.86
N SER A 206 -12.17 13.41 9.31
CA SER A 206 -12.62 12.29 8.48
C SER A 206 -14.15 12.16 8.58
N GLU A 207 -14.79 11.64 7.55
CA GLU A 207 -16.22 11.33 7.54
C GLU A 207 -16.42 10.00 6.81
N ASP A 208 -16.91 8.97 7.51
CA ASP A 208 -17.23 7.68 6.92
C ASP A 208 -18.46 7.84 6.02
N VAL A 209 -18.25 7.67 4.72
CA VAL A 209 -19.28 7.75 3.68
C VAL A 209 -19.52 6.39 3.02
N THR A 210 -19.12 5.31 3.68
CA THR A 210 -19.31 3.94 3.19
C THR A 210 -20.80 3.62 3.11
N GLU A 211 -21.22 3.00 2.00
CA GLU A 211 -22.62 2.62 1.82
C GLU A 211 -22.91 1.28 2.52
N ASN A 212 -24.04 1.21 3.22
CA ASN A 212 -24.57 -0.03 3.76
C ASN A 212 -24.81 -1.09 2.66
N ILE A 213 -24.55 -2.34 3.01
CA ILE A 213 -24.79 -3.50 2.16
C ILE A 213 -26.29 -3.79 2.10
N LYS A 214 -26.90 -3.57 0.94
CA LYS A 214 -28.34 -3.75 0.74
C LYS A 214 -28.70 -5.23 0.62
N ALA A 215 -29.80 -5.62 1.28
CA ALA A 215 -30.42 -6.91 1.06
C ALA A 215 -30.76 -7.12 -0.43
N ASP A 216 -30.45 -8.28 -0.95
CA ASP A 216 -30.83 -8.66 -2.31
C ASP A 216 -31.62 -9.99 -2.38
N GLY A 217 -31.76 -10.68 -1.24
CA GLY A 217 -32.50 -11.92 -1.11
C GLY A 217 -31.87 -13.10 -1.85
N LYS A 218 -30.59 -13.01 -2.23
CA LYS A 218 -29.86 -14.08 -2.92
C LYS A 218 -28.94 -14.84 -1.97
N GLU A 219 -28.51 -15.98 -2.47
CA GLU A 219 -27.50 -16.81 -1.83
C GLU A 219 -26.10 -16.21 -2.05
N HIS A 220 -25.32 -16.22 -0.97
CA HIS A 220 -23.95 -15.73 -0.90
C HIS A 220 -23.07 -16.76 -0.21
N VAL A 221 -21.79 -16.77 -0.60
CA VAL A 221 -20.82 -17.77 -0.13
C VAL A 221 -19.53 -17.06 0.30
N PHE A 222 -19.08 -17.39 1.51
CA PHE A 222 -17.73 -17.07 1.97
C PHE A 222 -17.06 -18.28 2.59
N TYR A 223 -15.74 -18.17 2.72
CA TYR A 223 -14.84 -19.17 3.26
C TYR A 223 -14.19 -18.62 4.52
N ALA A 224 -14.16 -19.41 5.58
CA ALA A 224 -13.68 -18.95 6.87
C ALA A 224 -13.09 -20.10 7.71
N ALA A 225 -12.04 -19.81 8.48
CA ALA A 225 -11.41 -20.74 9.40
C ALA A 225 -12.12 -20.73 10.77
N ASP A 226 -12.16 -21.87 11.47
CA ASP A 226 -12.66 -21.92 12.85
C ASP A 226 -11.73 -21.15 13.80
N ALA A 227 -12.20 -20.02 14.34
CA ALA A 227 -11.45 -19.26 15.34
C ALA A 227 -11.50 -19.90 16.74
N GLY A 228 -12.27 -20.97 16.93
CA GLY A 228 -12.41 -21.69 18.21
C GLY A 228 -13.20 -20.93 19.28
N VAL A 229 -13.92 -19.87 18.88
CA VAL A 229 -14.75 -19.05 19.78
C VAL A 229 -16.22 -19.34 19.52
N GLU A 230 -16.93 -19.75 20.58
CA GLU A 230 -18.36 -20.03 20.55
C GLU A 230 -19.06 -19.44 21.79
N GLU A 231 -20.18 -18.73 21.58
CA GLU A 231 -21.10 -18.30 22.64
C GLU A 231 -22.55 -18.56 22.21
N ASP A 232 -23.31 -19.34 23.00
CA ASP A 232 -24.73 -19.63 22.75
C ASP A 232 -25.09 -20.17 21.35
N ASN A 233 -24.22 -20.99 20.73
CA ASN A 233 -24.31 -21.46 19.33
C ASN A 233 -24.10 -20.37 18.27
N VAL A 234 -23.47 -19.25 18.63
CA VAL A 234 -22.87 -18.30 17.70
C VAL A 234 -21.39 -18.61 17.64
N PHE A 235 -20.89 -18.90 16.44
CA PHE A 235 -19.51 -19.28 16.19
C PHE A 235 -18.78 -18.12 15.50
N ALA A 236 -17.62 -17.72 16.00
CA ALA A 236 -16.77 -16.78 15.27
C ALA A 236 -15.92 -17.57 14.28
N LEU A 237 -16.02 -17.22 12.99
CA LEU A 237 -15.16 -17.78 11.95
C LEU A 237 -14.28 -16.66 11.39
N GLU A 238 -12.98 -16.89 11.27
CA GLU A 238 -12.01 -15.95 10.69
C GLU A 238 -12.16 -15.94 9.17
N PHE A 239 -12.45 -14.77 8.60
CA PHE A 239 -12.71 -14.64 7.17
C PHE A 239 -11.45 -14.91 6.33
N LEU A 240 -11.59 -15.71 5.27
CA LEU A 240 -10.52 -16.00 4.31
C LEU A 240 -10.79 -15.27 2.98
N TYR A 241 -11.89 -15.61 2.30
CA TYR A 241 -12.32 -14.99 1.04
C TYR A 241 -13.80 -15.26 0.76
N ALA A 242 -14.35 -14.62 -0.27
CA ALA A 242 -15.73 -14.81 -0.73
C ALA A 242 -15.80 -15.01 -2.25
N GLU A 243 -16.90 -15.59 -2.73
CA GLU A 243 -17.17 -15.71 -4.18
C GLU A 243 -17.73 -14.41 -4.78
N ASP A 244 -18.08 -13.45 -3.94
CA ASP A 244 -18.65 -12.16 -4.31
C ASP A 244 -17.77 -10.98 -3.88
N ASN A 245 -18.21 -9.77 -4.21
CA ASN A 245 -17.51 -8.52 -3.88
C ASN A 245 -18.08 -7.84 -2.63
N LEU A 246 -18.84 -8.55 -1.79
CA LEU A 246 -19.34 -7.99 -0.54
C LEU A 246 -18.20 -7.84 0.47
N GLN A 247 -18.40 -6.95 1.44
CA GLN A 247 -17.42 -6.64 2.47
C GLN A 247 -17.70 -7.50 3.69
N TYR A 248 -16.70 -8.21 4.19
CA TYR A 248 -16.78 -9.09 5.36
C TYR A 248 -15.82 -8.62 6.44
N GLY A 249 -16.23 -8.81 7.69
CA GLY A 249 -15.39 -8.51 8.85
C GLY A 249 -14.26 -9.53 8.99
N HIS A 250 -13.24 -9.20 9.79
CA HIS A 250 -12.16 -10.14 10.11
C HIS A 250 -12.69 -11.43 10.73
N PHE A 251 -13.69 -11.29 11.59
CA PHE A 251 -14.50 -12.39 12.08
C PHE A 251 -15.95 -12.24 11.61
N VAL A 252 -16.52 -13.31 11.08
CA VAL A 252 -17.94 -13.41 10.77
C VAL A 252 -18.61 -14.34 11.78
N TYR A 253 -19.55 -13.80 12.54
CA TYR A 253 -20.33 -14.50 13.55
C TYR A 253 -21.48 -15.27 12.89
N VAL A 254 -21.34 -16.59 12.88
CA VAL A 254 -22.32 -17.52 12.34
C VAL A 254 -23.32 -17.89 13.43
N ASP A 255 -24.54 -17.34 13.34
CA ASP A 255 -25.62 -17.59 14.29
C ASP A 255 -26.39 -18.87 13.95
N LEU A 256 -26.19 -19.90 14.76
CA LEU A 256 -26.83 -21.22 14.64
C LEU A 256 -27.76 -21.52 15.81
N SER A 257 -28.22 -20.49 16.53
CA SER A 257 -29.13 -20.61 17.68
C SER A 257 -30.39 -21.42 17.36
N GLU A 258 -30.89 -21.29 16.13
CA GLU A 258 -32.07 -22.03 15.63
C GLU A 258 -31.72 -23.31 14.86
N ASN A 259 -30.44 -23.55 14.52
CA ASN A 259 -29.98 -24.69 13.72
C ASN A 259 -28.94 -25.53 14.46
N LYS A 260 -29.40 -26.26 15.49
CA LYS A 260 -28.57 -27.13 16.33
C LYS A 260 -27.75 -28.17 15.56
N LYS A 261 -28.25 -28.63 14.40
CA LYS A 261 -27.54 -29.62 13.57
C LYS A 261 -26.28 -29.03 12.96
N LEU A 262 -26.34 -27.83 12.42
CA LEU A 262 -25.15 -27.13 11.91
C LEU A 262 -24.21 -26.76 13.05
N ALA A 263 -24.74 -26.36 14.22
CA ALA A 263 -23.90 -26.10 15.40
C ALA A 263 -23.12 -27.36 15.85
N GLU A 264 -23.78 -28.52 15.89
CA GLU A 264 -23.11 -29.81 16.14
C GLU A 264 -22.11 -30.17 15.04
N TYR A 265 -22.39 -29.81 13.78
CA TYR A 265 -21.48 -30.05 12.66
C TYR A 265 -20.17 -29.26 12.81
N ILE A 266 -20.22 -27.96 13.12
CA ILE A 266 -19.01 -27.17 13.36
C ILE A 266 -18.20 -27.77 14.52
N ARG A 267 -18.84 -28.07 15.65
CA ARG A 267 -18.13 -28.65 16.81
C ARG A 267 -17.43 -29.98 16.50
N ASN A 268 -18.04 -30.83 15.66
CA ASN A 268 -17.46 -32.09 15.25
C ASN A 268 -16.30 -31.94 14.25
N ASN A 269 -16.16 -30.77 13.62
CA ASN A 269 -15.12 -30.43 12.67
C ASN A 269 -14.32 -29.20 13.13
N SER A 270 -14.21 -28.97 14.44
CA SER A 270 -13.51 -27.80 14.98
C SER A 270 -12.05 -27.76 14.54
N GLY A 271 -11.55 -26.56 14.28
CA GLY A 271 -10.23 -26.29 13.70
C GLY A 271 -10.13 -26.53 12.19
N SER A 272 -11.26 -26.77 11.50
CA SER A 272 -11.30 -26.85 10.03
C SER A 272 -11.67 -25.51 9.43
N ASP A 273 -11.41 -25.38 8.13
CA ASP A 273 -11.99 -24.32 7.32
C ASP A 273 -13.38 -24.73 6.84
N PHE A 274 -14.24 -23.74 6.61
CA PHE A 274 -15.62 -23.94 6.24
C PHE A 274 -15.99 -23.11 5.03
N LYS A 275 -16.77 -23.71 4.12
CA LYS A 275 -17.57 -22.98 3.14
C LYS A 275 -18.92 -22.70 3.79
N VAL A 276 -19.26 -21.43 3.92
CA VAL A 276 -20.48 -20.95 4.56
C VAL A 276 -21.39 -20.35 3.50
N THR A 277 -22.61 -20.87 3.41
CA THR A 277 -23.63 -20.39 2.47
C THR A 277 -24.77 -19.76 3.27
N TYR A 278 -25.23 -18.59 2.86
CA TYR A 278 -26.31 -17.86 3.55
C TYR A 278 -27.15 -17.04 2.55
N ILE A 279 -28.32 -16.57 2.98
CA ILE A 279 -29.17 -15.68 2.16
C ILE A 279 -29.14 -14.28 2.77
N LEU A 280 -28.77 -13.28 1.97
CA LEU A 280 -28.72 -11.88 2.39
C LEU A 280 -30.11 -11.23 2.32
N ASN A 281 -30.94 -11.49 3.34
CA ASN A 281 -32.31 -11.00 3.42
C ASN A 281 -32.45 -9.62 4.08
N ASP A 282 -31.51 -9.25 4.94
CA ASP A 282 -31.53 -8.01 5.70
C ASP A 282 -30.37 -7.10 5.27
N THR A 283 -30.65 -5.80 5.23
CA THR A 283 -29.61 -4.80 4.97
C THR A 283 -28.64 -4.85 6.14
N GLN A 284 -27.36 -5.06 5.83
CA GLN A 284 -26.28 -5.01 6.81
C GLN A 284 -25.75 -3.58 6.87
N ASP A 285 -24.85 -3.33 7.81
CA ASP A 285 -24.06 -2.10 7.80
C ASP A 285 -23.08 -2.13 6.61
N ASP A 286 -21.98 -1.38 6.69
CA ASP A 286 -20.94 -1.35 5.66
C ASP A 286 -20.17 -2.68 5.53
N VAL A 287 -20.34 -3.60 6.49
CA VAL A 287 -19.64 -4.88 6.58
C VAL A 287 -20.57 -6.01 7.05
N ILE A 288 -20.35 -7.23 6.54
CA ILE A 288 -21.00 -8.46 7.03
C ILE A 288 -20.17 -9.03 8.17
N GLU A 289 -20.68 -8.86 9.39
CA GLU A 289 -20.09 -9.45 10.60
C GLU A 289 -20.95 -10.55 11.19
N ARG A 290 -22.21 -10.70 10.77
CA ARG A 290 -23.09 -11.73 11.30
C ARG A 290 -24.01 -12.29 10.21
N VAL A 291 -24.11 -13.62 10.16
CA VAL A 291 -25.00 -14.31 9.22
C VAL A 291 -25.75 -15.44 9.91
N THR A 292 -26.88 -15.85 9.32
CA THR A 292 -27.55 -17.12 9.63
C THR A 292 -27.40 -18.03 8.42
N PRO A 293 -26.47 -19.00 8.46
CA PRO A 293 -26.21 -19.86 7.30
C PRO A 293 -27.37 -20.80 6.97
N THR A 294 -27.55 -21.02 5.68
CA THR A 294 -28.40 -22.08 5.13
C THR A 294 -27.64 -23.40 5.05
N GLU A 295 -26.33 -23.35 4.80
CA GLU A 295 -25.46 -24.51 4.71
C GLU A 295 -24.04 -24.18 5.21
N ILE A 296 -23.41 -25.16 5.86
CA ILE A 296 -22.00 -25.12 6.26
C ILE A 296 -21.42 -26.49 5.96
N VAL A 297 -20.31 -26.51 5.24
CA VAL A 297 -19.55 -27.72 4.93
C VAL A 297 -18.07 -27.47 5.18
N VAL A 298 -17.37 -28.50 5.65
CA VAL A 298 -15.90 -28.45 5.76
C VAL A 298 -15.34 -28.13 4.37
N HIS A 299 -14.60 -27.05 4.30
CA HIS A 299 -13.78 -26.70 3.17
C HIS A 299 -12.42 -27.36 3.39
N THR A 300 -12.20 -28.46 2.69
CA THR A 300 -10.82 -28.92 2.46
C THR A 300 -10.31 -28.08 1.31
N GLU A 301 -9.64 -26.98 1.64
CA GLU A 301 -8.73 -26.39 0.69
C GLU A 301 -7.67 -27.46 0.42
N THR A 302 -7.75 -28.13 -0.74
CA THR A 302 -6.53 -28.68 -1.31
C THR A 302 -5.63 -27.47 -1.44
N THR A 303 -4.55 -27.42 -0.68
CA THR A 303 -3.39 -26.58 -0.97
C THR A 303 -2.93 -26.93 -2.39
N ASP A 304 -3.59 -26.33 -3.36
CA ASP A 304 -3.43 -26.54 -4.79
C ASP A 304 -3.76 -25.21 -5.49
N ASN A 305 -3.29 -24.10 -4.90
CA ASN A 305 -3.01 -22.90 -5.70
C ASN A 305 -2.08 -23.28 -6.86
N THR A 306 -1.24 -24.30 -6.69
CA THR A 306 -0.47 -24.92 -7.77
C THR A 306 -1.37 -25.40 -8.93
N GLU A 307 -2.40 -26.24 -8.72
CA GLU A 307 -3.32 -26.66 -9.81
C GLU A 307 -4.11 -25.51 -10.45
N LYS A 308 -4.55 -24.50 -9.69
CA LYS A 308 -5.32 -23.36 -10.23
C LYS A 308 -4.45 -22.40 -11.04
N HIS A 309 -3.27 -22.02 -10.54
CA HIS A 309 -2.32 -21.18 -11.27
C HIS A 309 -1.78 -21.92 -12.52
N ILE A 310 -1.55 -23.24 -12.43
CA ILE A 310 -1.18 -24.08 -13.59
C ILE A 310 -2.28 -24.09 -14.67
N GLN A 311 -3.56 -24.13 -14.27
CA GLN A 311 -4.68 -24.14 -15.23
C GLN A 311 -4.82 -22.82 -16.02
N ASP A 312 -4.50 -21.68 -15.41
CA ASP A 312 -4.61 -20.37 -16.06
C ASP A 312 -3.43 -20.08 -17.02
N PHE A 313 -2.30 -20.78 -16.85
CA PHE A 313 -1.08 -20.65 -17.67
C PHE A 313 -0.65 -21.97 -18.31
N GLU A 314 -1.53 -22.55 -19.15
CA GLU A 314 -1.30 -23.87 -19.73
C GLU A 314 0.02 -23.98 -20.52
N LYS A 315 0.43 -22.92 -21.22
CA LYS A 315 1.60 -22.97 -22.13
C LYS A 315 2.89 -22.85 -21.36
N LEU A 316 2.96 -21.95 -20.39
CA LEU A 316 4.06 -21.82 -19.43
C LEU A 316 4.20 -23.08 -18.58
N SER A 317 3.09 -23.64 -18.09
CA SER A 317 3.09 -24.91 -17.35
C SER A 317 3.69 -26.06 -18.16
N ALA A 318 3.42 -26.09 -19.47
CA ALA A 318 3.99 -27.09 -20.37
C ALA A 318 5.51 -26.91 -20.63
N MET A 319 6.11 -25.83 -20.11
CA MET A 319 7.55 -25.52 -20.17
C MET A 319 8.27 -25.76 -18.83
N ILE A 320 7.59 -26.25 -17.79
CA ILE A 320 8.23 -26.56 -16.50
C ILE A 320 9.42 -27.53 -16.68
N GLY A 321 10.55 -27.14 -16.10
CA GLY A 321 11.80 -27.88 -16.13
C GLY A 321 13.04 -27.00 -15.99
N THR A 322 14.19 -27.66 -15.94
CA THR A 322 15.50 -27.03 -15.91
C THR A 322 16.17 -27.18 -17.27
N TYR A 323 16.74 -26.10 -17.79
CA TYR A 323 17.31 -26.00 -19.12
C TYR A 323 18.68 -25.33 -19.05
N HIS A 324 19.64 -25.79 -19.85
CA HIS A 324 20.98 -25.23 -19.92
C HIS A 324 21.26 -24.66 -21.31
N TYR A 325 21.90 -23.50 -21.38
CA TYR A 325 22.28 -22.89 -22.65
C TYR A 325 23.75 -22.51 -22.68
N THR A 326 24.29 -22.42 -23.89
CA THR A 326 25.57 -21.77 -24.14
C THR A 326 25.32 -20.67 -25.16
N SER A 327 25.72 -19.45 -24.81
CA SER A 327 25.60 -18.25 -25.63
C SER A 327 26.98 -17.61 -25.81
N ASP A 328 27.05 -16.58 -26.65
CA ASP A 328 28.28 -15.78 -26.82
C ASP A 328 28.72 -15.07 -25.52
N TYR A 329 27.82 -14.96 -24.53
CA TYR A 329 28.04 -14.31 -23.24
C TYR A 329 28.36 -15.28 -22.10
N GLY A 330 28.32 -16.60 -22.35
CA GLY A 330 28.62 -17.62 -21.35
C GLY A 330 27.65 -18.79 -21.34
N THR A 331 27.80 -19.65 -20.33
CA THR A 331 26.90 -20.78 -20.06
C THR A 331 25.99 -20.40 -18.91
N GLY A 332 24.68 -20.61 -19.10
CA GLY A 332 23.67 -20.29 -18.12
C GLY A 332 22.60 -21.37 -18.00
N ARG A 333 21.60 -21.11 -17.15
CA ARG A 333 20.52 -22.04 -16.84
C ARG A 333 19.19 -21.30 -16.75
N LEU A 334 18.19 -21.77 -17.49
CA LEU A 334 16.80 -21.32 -17.36
C LEU A 334 16.04 -22.36 -16.54
N MET A 335 15.32 -21.93 -15.53
CA MET A 335 14.56 -22.77 -14.62
C MET A 335 13.12 -22.28 -14.56
N ILE A 336 12.17 -23.17 -14.85
CA ILE A 336 10.73 -22.91 -14.80
C ILE A 336 10.14 -23.93 -13.83
N GLU A 337 9.62 -23.46 -12.70
CA GLU A 337 9.24 -24.30 -11.57
C GLU A 337 7.85 -23.96 -11.07
N ALA A 338 7.04 -24.98 -10.81
CA ALA A 338 5.79 -24.80 -10.08
C ALA A 338 6.08 -24.75 -8.58
N THR A 339 5.53 -23.73 -7.91
CA THR A 339 5.63 -23.51 -6.46
C THR A 339 4.25 -23.54 -5.82
N GLU A 340 4.19 -23.33 -4.49
CA GLU A 340 2.91 -23.19 -3.78
C GLU A 340 2.17 -21.90 -4.19
N ASP A 341 2.91 -20.90 -4.66
CA ASP A 341 2.41 -19.56 -4.98
C ASP A 341 2.19 -19.33 -6.49
N GLY A 342 2.63 -20.25 -7.36
CA GLY A 342 2.58 -20.01 -8.80
C GLY A 342 3.56 -20.81 -9.66
N ILE A 343 4.04 -20.18 -10.73
CA ILE A 343 5.12 -20.67 -11.61
C ILE A 343 6.22 -19.62 -11.66
N ASP A 344 7.36 -19.96 -11.06
CA ASP A 344 8.56 -19.14 -11.10
C ASP A 344 9.39 -19.40 -12.36
N ILE A 345 10.03 -18.35 -12.88
CA ILE A 345 10.87 -18.33 -14.07
C ILE A 345 12.18 -17.63 -13.71
N SER A 346 13.27 -18.38 -13.62
CA SER A 346 14.59 -17.87 -13.27
C SER A 346 15.60 -18.13 -14.39
N ASP A 347 16.20 -17.06 -14.95
CA ASP A 347 17.33 -17.18 -15.88
C ASP A 347 18.63 -16.80 -15.17
N TYR A 348 19.50 -17.78 -15.00
CA TYR A 348 20.83 -17.66 -14.44
C TYR A 348 21.85 -17.47 -15.57
N GLU A 349 22.52 -16.33 -15.61
CA GLU A 349 23.66 -16.13 -16.52
C GLU A 349 24.99 -16.68 -15.96
N SER A 350 25.02 -16.97 -14.66
CA SER A 350 26.07 -17.73 -13.98
C SER A 350 25.52 -18.42 -12.71
N GLU A 351 26.34 -19.19 -11.98
CA GLU A 351 25.90 -19.86 -10.72
C GLU A 351 25.31 -18.89 -9.68
N ASP A 352 25.81 -17.66 -9.64
CA ASP A 352 25.48 -16.67 -8.60
C ASP A 352 24.80 -15.40 -9.17
N THR A 353 24.42 -15.36 -10.45
CA THR A 353 23.88 -14.14 -11.08
C THR A 353 22.72 -14.45 -12.01
N TYR A 354 21.65 -13.69 -11.85
CA TYR A 354 20.43 -13.77 -12.63
C TYR A 354 20.44 -12.72 -13.73
N ARG A 355 19.96 -13.11 -14.92
CA ARG A 355 19.55 -12.16 -15.94
C ARG A 355 18.18 -11.57 -15.62
N PHE A 356 17.24 -12.42 -15.23
CA PHE A 356 15.92 -12.00 -14.75
C PHE A 356 15.31 -13.03 -13.80
N LEU A 357 14.40 -12.56 -12.95
CA LEU A 357 13.57 -13.33 -12.02
C LEU A 357 12.12 -12.94 -12.24
N ALA A 358 11.36 -13.78 -12.94
CA ALA A 358 9.97 -13.54 -13.27
C ALA A 358 9.07 -14.62 -12.68
N ASN A 359 7.77 -14.39 -12.67
CA ASN A 359 6.76 -15.38 -12.37
C ASN A 359 5.56 -15.23 -13.33
N GLU A 360 4.49 -15.97 -13.11
CA GLU A 360 3.33 -15.94 -13.99
C GLU A 360 2.65 -14.56 -14.09
N THR A 361 2.81 -13.68 -13.09
CA THR A 361 2.24 -12.32 -13.14
C THR A 361 2.90 -11.44 -14.19
N ASN A 362 4.10 -11.81 -14.65
CA ASN A 362 4.81 -11.14 -15.74
C ASN A 362 4.32 -11.58 -17.13
N VAL A 363 3.50 -12.63 -17.23
CA VAL A 363 2.99 -13.14 -18.51
C VAL A 363 1.93 -12.19 -19.06
N LYS A 364 2.16 -11.69 -20.28
CA LYS A 364 1.21 -10.80 -20.99
C LYS A 364 0.39 -11.52 -22.05
N ASN A 365 0.89 -12.63 -22.58
CA ASN A 365 0.21 -13.41 -23.59
C ASN A 365 0.78 -14.84 -23.67
N GLU A 366 -0.05 -15.78 -24.12
CA GLU A 366 0.35 -17.14 -24.46
C GLU A 366 -0.16 -17.52 -25.87
N GLU A 367 0.72 -18.11 -26.66
CA GLU A 367 0.40 -18.75 -27.94
C GLU A 367 0.79 -20.23 -27.88
N GLU A 368 0.39 -21.03 -28.87
CA GLU A 368 0.55 -22.50 -28.85
C GLU A 368 1.93 -22.99 -28.39
N ASN A 369 3.01 -22.28 -28.76
CA ASN A 369 4.37 -22.59 -28.33
C ASN A 369 5.12 -21.39 -27.73
N LYS A 370 4.48 -20.25 -27.45
CA LYS A 370 5.17 -19.03 -26.99
C LYS A 370 4.54 -18.45 -25.74
N VAL A 371 5.38 -17.98 -24.82
CA VAL A 371 4.98 -17.21 -23.63
C VAL A 371 5.68 -15.86 -23.68
N TYR A 372 4.92 -14.79 -23.53
CA TYR A 372 5.38 -13.41 -23.64
C TYR A 372 5.48 -12.80 -22.24
N LEU A 373 6.69 -12.41 -21.82
CA LEU A 373 6.99 -11.88 -20.49
C LEU A 373 7.35 -10.40 -20.56
N GLU A 374 6.70 -9.59 -19.73
CA GLU A 374 7.07 -8.19 -19.50
C GLU A 374 7.66 -8.09 -18.09
N TYR A 375 8.99 -7.98 -18.04
CA TYR A 375 9.77 -8.03 -16.81
C TYR A 375 10.11 -6.62 -16.33
N PRO A 376 9.77 -6.23 -15.09
CA PRO A 376 10.10 -4.92 -14.53
C PRO A 376 11.58 -4.85 -14.14
N ALA A 377 12.44 -4.55 -15.11
CA ALA A 377 13.89 -4.49 -14.92
C ALA A 377 14.32 -3.38 -13.96
N GLN A 378 13.57 -2.27 -13.91
CA GLN A 378 13.79 -1.19 -12.96
C GLN A 378 12.47 -0.52 -12.58
N VAL A 379 12.22 -0.39 -11.28
CA VAL A 379 11.09 0.37 -10.71
C VAL A 379 11.67 1.61 -10.04
N TYR A 380 11.16 2.78 -10.42
CA TYR A 380 11.50 4.06 -9.80
C TYR A 380 10.50 4.38 -8.68
N GLU A 381 10.90 5.29 -7.79
CA GLU A 381 10.07 5.76 -6.67
C GLU A 381 8.77 6.45 -7.12
N ASP A 382 8.72 6.97 -8.35
CA ASP A 382 7.54 7.62 -8.94
C ASP A 382 6.59 6.64 -9.65
N ASP A 383 6.68 5.35 -9.33
CA ASP A 383 5.99 4.23 -9.99
C ASP A 383 6.30 4.09 -11.50
N THR A 384 7.27 4.83 -12.04
CA THR A 384 7.75 4.58 -13.40
C THR A 384 8.47 3.24 -13.42
N VAL A 385 8.07 2.35 -14.32
CA VAL A 385 8.72 1.05 -14.52
C VAL A 385 9.35 0.98 -15.90
N ILE A 386 10.65 0.65 -15.94
CA ILE A 386 11.32 0.23 -17.17
C ILE A 386 11.10 -1.27 -17.31
N PHE A 387 10.38 -1.63 -18.37
CA PHE A 387 10.14 -3.01 -18.73
C PHE A 387 11.12 -3.51 -19.78
N GLU A 388 11.56 -4.74 -19.58
CA GLU A 388 12.26 -5.56 -20.56
C GLU A 388 11.35 -6.69 -21.03
N TYR A 389 11.46 -7.07 -22.29
CA TYR A 389 10.52 -7.98 -22.94
C TYR A 389 11.23 -9.27 -23.32
N TYR A 390 10.71 -10.40 -22.82
CA TYR A 390 11.21 -11.73 -23.13
C TYR A 390 10.13 -12.58 -23.79
N ILE A 391 10.54 -13.47 -24.70
CA ILE A 391 9.65 -14.48 -25.29
C ILE A 391 10.27 -15.84 -25.08
N LEU A 392 9.55 -16.76 -24.43
CA LEU A 392 9.92 -18.16 -24.30
C LEU A 392 9.20 -18.96 -25.38
N GLU A 393 9.94 -19.51 -26.35
CA GLU A 393 9.39 -20.35 -27.42
C GLU A 393 9.80 -21.80 -27.21
N LYS A 394 8.82 -22.70 -27.13
CA LYS A 394 9.04 -24.13 -26.95
C LYS A 394 9.62 -24.74 -28.24
N ALA A 395 10.82 -25.29 -28.12
CA ALA A 395 11.49 -26.06 -29.17
C ALA A 395 11.39 -27.58 -28.91
N SER A 396 11.89 -28.39 -29.83
CA SER A 396 11.82 -29.86 -29.74
C SER A 396 12.60 -30.46 -28.57
N ASP A 397 13.69 -29.80 -28.17
CA ASP A 397 14.68 -30.26 -27.21
C ASP A 397 14.93 -29.24 -26.09
N GLY A 398 14.17 -28.14 -26.06
CA GLY A 398 14.49 -27.00 -25.24
C GLY A 398 13.51 -25.82 -25.35
N ILE A 399 14.02 -24.64 -25.00
CA ILE A 399 13.34 -23.35 -25.09
C ILE A 399 14.26 -22.35 -25.80
N ASP A 400 13.77 -21.73 -26.87
CA ASP A 400 14.39 -20.55 -27.46
C ASP A 400 13.94 -19.31 -26.69
N VAL A 401 14.89 -18.50 -26.22
CA VAL A 401 14.60 -17.27 -25.48
C VAL A 401 14.95 -16.08 -26.35
N TYR A 402 13.96 -15.20 -26.55
CA TYR A 402 14.12 -13.94 -27.27
C TYR A 402 14.06 -12.77 -26.30
N TYR A 403 14.73 -11.68 -26.65
CA TYR A 403 14.85 -10.50 -25.80
C TYR A 403 14.77 -9.20 -26.60
N SER A 404 14.09 -8.20 -26.05
CA SER A 404 14.16 -6.80 -26.47
C SER A 404 14.03 -5.85 -25.28
N PRO A 405 14.79 -4.75 -25.23
CA PRO A 405 14.63 -3.71 -24.23
C PRO A 405 13.46 -2.77 -24.50
N SER A 406 12.67 -2.97 -25.57
CA SER A 406 11.69 -1.96 -26.02
C SER A 406 10.30 -2.50 -26.36
N SER A 407 10.18 -3.68 -26.98
CA SER A 407 8.89 -4.32 -27.25
C SER A 407 9.02 -5.76 -27.72
N PHE A 408 7.95 -6.55 -27.64
CA PHE A 408 7.91 -7.92 -28.16
C PHE A 408 8.18 -8.02 -29.68
N ASP A 409 7.75 -7.04 -30.47
CA ASP A 409 7.91 -7.04 -31.94
C ASP A 409 9.38 -6.90 -32.38
N GLU A 410 10.22 -6.36 -31.51
CA GLU A 410 11.65 -6.13 -31.74
C GLU A 410 12.54 -7.19 -31.08
N ALA A 411 11.94 -8.25 -30.51
CA ALA A 411 12.69 -9.29 -29.81
C ALA A 411 13.55 -10.13 -30.76
N GLU A 412 14.83 -10.24 -30.45
CA GLU A 412 15.80 -11.07 -31.17
C GLU A 412 16.19 -12.30 -30.34
N LEU A 413 16.59 -13.39 -31.00
CA LEU A 413 17.00 -14.61 -30.32
C LEU A 413 18.22 -14.32 -29.44
N LEU A 414 18.05 -14.53 -28.13
CA LEU A 414 19.09 -14.35 -27.14
C LEU A 414 19.92 -15.64 -26.98
N TYR A 415 19.25 -16.78 -26.78
CA TYR A 415 19.89 -18.10 -26.72
C TYR A 415 18.89 -19.25 -26.92
N HIS A 416 19.42 -20.45 -27.14
CA HIS A 416 18.69 -21.71 -27.10
C HIS A 416 19.09 -22.52 -25.85
N ALA A 417 18.12 -22.86 -25.01
CA ALA A 417 18.33 -23.64 -23.78
C ALA A 417 17.80 -25.06 -23.91
N VAL A 418 18.70 -26.04 -23.82
CA VAL A 418 18.41 -27.47 -23.96
C VAL A 418 17.93 -28.02 -22.62
N ARG A 419 16.86 -28.81 -22.63
CA ARG A 419 16.32 -29.42 -21.42
C ARG A 419 17.33 -30.36 -20.76
N GLU A 420 17.50 -30.22 -19.45
CA GLU A 420 18.24 -31.20 -18.65
C GLU A 420 17.44 -32.51 -18.57
N ASN A 421 18.11 -33.65 -18.79
CA ASN A 421 17.48 -34.97 -18.84
C ASN A 421 17.23 -35.56 -17.45
#